data_AF-Q1IPJ8-F1
#
_entry.id   AF-Q1IPJ8-F1
#
_cell.length_a   1.000
_cell.length_b   1.000
_cell.length_c   1.000
_cell.angle_alpha   90.00
_cell.angle_beta   90.00
_cell.angle_gamma   90.00
#
_symmetry.space_group_name_H-M   'P 1'
#
loop_
_entity.id
_entity.type
_entity.pdbx_description
1 polymer ?
#
loop_
_entity_poly.entity_id
_entity_poly.type
_entity_poly.pdbx_seq_one_letter_code
_entity_poly.pdbx_strand_id
1 'polypeptide(L)'
;MPEQFSAPNVKRLAIGATITAVFVVLVVTAVYAQQDKYALKSPSDIAFADFRGYEDWSVVSSARTDEVLKVIVGNPTAIKAFKSGVPGNGQPFPEGSKFAKLQWKFKKSTEAPFVVDVPDTFSQAFVMEKDSKRFPKSGGWGYAVFNYDPASDKFAADEKSLSDCGNTCHTAVKKKDYIFHPYQKR
;
A
#
# COMPACT_ATOMS: atom_id res chain seq x y z
N MET A 1 -7.70 -66.85 21.32
CA MET A 1 -7.35 -66.06 20.11
C MET A 1 -7.07 -64.64 20.57
N PRO A 2 -5.85 -64.09 20.39
CA PRO A 2 -5.60 -62.70 20.76
C PRO A 2 -6.12 -61.73 19.69
N GLU A 3 -6.78 -60.66 20.13
CA GLU A 3 -7.21 -59.53 19.31
C GLU A 3 -6.01 -58.76 18.74
N GLN A 4 -6.07 -58.46 17.45
CA GLN A 4 -5.05 -57.73 16.71
C GLN A 4 -5.42 -56.24 16.71
N PHE A 5 -4.77 -55.44 17.57
CA PHE A 5 -4.90 -53.98 17.53
C PHE A 5 -4.26 -53.44 16.25
N SER A 6 -5.08 -52.90 15.34
CA SER A 6 -4.62 -52.20 14.15
C SER A 6 -3.98 -50.86 14.54
N ALA A 7 -2.68 -50.73 14.27
CA ALA A 7 -1.96 -49.47 14.50
C ALA A 7 -2.53 -48.33 13.63
N PRO A 8 -2.65 -47.09 14.16
CA PRO A 8 -3.10 -45.96 13.37
C PRO A 8 -2.13 -45.70 12.21
N ASN A 9 -2.71 -45.40 11.05
CA ASN A 9 -1.99 -45.23 9.79
C ASN A 9 -1.05 -44.01 9.87
N VAL A 10 0.22 -44.27 10.21
CA VAL A 10 1.30 -43.29 10.46
C VAL A 10 1.44 -42.26 9.33
N LYS A 11 1.06 -42.62 8.11
CA LYS A 11 1.05 -41.71 6.95
C LYS A 11 0.11 -40.51 7.14
N ARG A 12 -1.03 -40.65 7.82
CA ARG A 12 -1.97 -39.54 8.07
C ARG A 12 -1.47 -38.56 9.13
N LEU A 13 -0.75 -39.04 10.15
CA LEU A 13 -0.13 -38.18 11.17
C LEU A 13 1.02 -37.36 10.60
N ALA A 14 1.87 -37.98 9.77
CA ALA A 14 3.01 -37.31 9.15
C ALA A 14 2.58 -36.17 8.19
N ILE A 15 1.48 -36.36 7.44
CA ILE A 15 0.92 -35.35 6.54
C ILE A 15 0.34 -34.16 7.33
N GLY A 16 -0.37 -34.40 8.44
CA GLY A 16 -0.90 -33.32 9.29
C GLY A 16 0.20 -32.50 9.96
N ALA A 17 1.28 -33.14 10.42
CA ALA A 17 2.40 -32.47 11.06
C ALA A 17 3.25 -31.64 10.07
N THR A 18 3.48 -32.15 8.86
CA THR A 18 4.21 -31.41 7.81
C THR A 18 3.43 -30.21 7.30
N ILE A 19 2.12 -30.33 7.08
CA ILE A 19 1.27 -29.19 6.70
C ILE A 19 1.32 -28.11 7.79
N THR A 20 1.17 -28.48 9.07
CA THR A 20 1.19 -27.51 10.18
C THR A 20 2.54 -26.81 10.31
N ALA A 21 3.67 -27.53 10.21
CA ALA A 21 5.01 -26.94 10.28
C ALA A 21 5.30 -25.97 9.12
N VAL A 22 4.88 -26.32 7.89
CA VAL A 22 5.01 -25.43 6.73
C VAL A 22 4.16 -24.17 6.90
N PHE A 23 2.93 -24.30 7.38
CA PHE A 23 2.08 -23.14 7.68
C PHE A 23 2.68 -22.23 8.75
N VAL A 24 3.25 -22.78 9.83
CA VAL A 24 3.90 -21.99 10.88
C VAL A 24 5.10 -21.23 10.34
N VAL A 25 5.95 -21.88 9.53
CA VAL A 25 7.11 -21.22 8.91
C VAL A 25 6.66 -20.08 7.97
N LEU A 26 5.65 -20.30 7.13
CA LEU A 26 5.12 -19.29 6.21
C LEU A 26 4.50 -18.08 6.95
N VAL A 27 3.76 -18.32 8.02
CA VAL A 27 3.18 -17.25 8.85
C VAL A 27 4.28 -16.43 9.51
N VAL A 28 5.32 -17.10 10.06
CA VAL A 28 6.43 -16.42 10.71
C VAL A 28 7.22 -15.55 9.73
N THR A 29 7.56 -16.05 8.53
CA THR A 29 8.29 -15.26 7.53
C THR A 29 7.49 -14.06 7.03
N ALA A 30 6.18 -14.21 6.80
CA ALA A 30 5.31 -13.11 6.41
C ALA A 30 5.24 -12.01 7.50
N VAL A 31 5.14 -12.41 8.77
CA VAL A 31 5.14 -11.46 9.91
C VAL A 31 6.47 -10.71 10.00
N TYR A 32 7.61 -11.39 9.81
CA TYR A 32 8.93 -10.74 9.81
C TYR A 32 9.11 -9.77 8.63
N ALA A 33 8.74 -10.16 7.41
CA ALA A 33 8.79 -9.27 6.24
C ALA A 33 7.91 -8.02 6.42
N GLN A 34 6.77 -8.18 7.08
CA GLN A 34 5.87 -7.08 7.41
C GLN A 34 6.43 -6.19 8.55
N GLN A 35 7.18 -6.73 9.52
CA GLN A 35 7.91 -5.92 10.50
C GLN A 35 9.04 -5.10 9.84
N ASP A 36 9.73 -5.66 8.83
CA ASP A 36 10.88 -5.04 8.18
C ASP A 36 10.51 -3.71 7.48
N LYS A 37 9.49 -3.71 6.60
CA LYS A 37 9.13 -2.50 5.85
C LYS A 37 8.68 -1.33 6.74
N TYR A 38 8.08 -1.61 7.89
CA TYR A 38 7.61 -0.57 8.80
C TYR A 38 8.71 0.01 9.69
N ALA A 39 9.94 -0.54 9.67
CA ALA A 39 11.10 0.11 10.25
C ALA A 39 11.68 1.22 9.36
N LEU A 40 11.30 1.26 8.08
CA LEU A 40 11.82 2.21 7.10
C LEU A 40 11.36 3.64 7.35
N LYS A 41 12.26 4.59 7.10
CA LYS A 41 12.02 6.03 7.11
C LYS A 41 12.61 6.67 5.86
N SER A 42 11.92 7.67 5.32
CA SER A 42 12.50 8.53 4.29
C SER A 42 13.64 9.40 4.85
N PRO A 43 14.48 10.00 3.99
CA PRO A 43 15.50 10.98 4.42
C PRO A 43 14.96 12.20 5.18
N SER A 44 13.64 12.45 5.14
CA SER A 44 12.98 13.51 5.91
C SER A 44 12.05 12.97 7.00
N ASP A 45 12.42 11.80 7.56
CA ASP A 45 11.80 11.15 8.71
C ASP A 45 10.33 10.71 8.54
N ILE A 46 9.78 10.71 7.32
CA ILE A 46 8.44 10.14 7.10
C ILE A 46 8.55 8.62 7.20
N ALA A 47 7.97 8.04 8.25
CA ALA A 47 8.08 6.62 8.51
C ALA A 47 7.03 5.85 7.70
N PHE A 48 7.41 4.70 7.14
CA PHE A 48 6.40 3.87 6.47
C PHE A 48 5.36 3.36 7.49
N ALA A 49 5.75 3.21 8.77
CA ALA A 49 4.85 2.90 9.87
C ALA A 49 3.71 3.90 10.06
N ASP A 50 3.89 5.17 9.66
CA ASP A 50 2.82 6.17 9.74
C ASP A 50 1.65 5.82 8.82
N PHE A 51 1.88 4.97 7.82
CA PHE A 51 0.91 4.48 6.84
C PHE A 51 0.55 3.01 7.07
N ARG A 52 0.86 2.44 8.24
CA ARG A 52 0.56 1.03 8.55
C ARG A 52 -0.92 0.72 8.33
N GLY A 53 -1.18 -0.40 7.63
CA GLY A 53 -2.53 -0.85 7.30
C GLY A 53 -3.13 -0.15 6.08
N TYR A 54 -2.30 0.52 5.27
CA TYR A 54 -2.76 1.11 4.00
C TYR A 54 -3.38 0.07 3.06
N GLU A 55 -3.01 -1.20 3.20
CA GLU A 55 -3.55 -2.32 2.43
C GLU A 55 -5.07 -2.48 2.63
N ASP A 56 -5.59 -2.07 3.80
CA ASP A 56 -7.00 -2.12 4.16
C ASP A 56 -7.73 -0.77 3.98
N TRP A 57 -7.00 0.26 3.54
CA TRP A 57 -7.59 1.58 3.32
C TRP A 57 -8.53 1.60 2.12
N SER A 58 -9.55 2.46 2.16
CA SER A 58 -10.53 2.49 1.08
C SER A 58 -9.94 3.09 -0.20
N VAL A 59 -10.30 2.49 -1.33
CA VAL A 59 -9.94 3.01 -2.66
C VAL A 59 -10.53 4.40 -2.86
N VAL A 60 -9.65 5.34 -3.20
CA VAL A 60 -9.97 6.70 -3.63
C VAL A 60 -10.19 6.73 -5.13
N SER A 61 -9.20 6.27 -5.90
CA SER A 61 -9.20 6.32 -7.37
C SER A 61 -8.22 5.29 -7.93
N SER A 62 -8.30 5.03 -9.22
CA SER A 62 -7.25 4.42 -10.02
C SER A 62 -6.74 5.41 -11.07
N ALA A 63 -5.56 5.12 -11.64
CA ALA A 63 -5.05 5.78 -12.83
C ALA A 63 -4.09 4.85 -13.58
N ARG A 64 -3.87 5.10 -14.87
CA ARG A 64 -2.86 4.37 -15.66
C ARG A 64 -2.13 5.29 -16.63
N THR A 65 -0.91 4.91 -16.97
CA THR A 65 -0.23 5.31 -18.20
C THR A 65 -0.25 4.14 -19.18
N ASP A 66 0.55 4.22 -20.24
CA ASP A 66 0.70 3.12 -21.19
C ASP A 66 1.45 1.91 -20.60
N GLU A 67 2.17 2.09 -19.49
CA GLU A 67 3.05 1.05 -18.91
C GLU A 67 2.75 0.75 -17.43
N VAL A 68 2.06 1.67 -16.75
CA VAL A 68 1.92 1.64 -15.30
C VAL A 68 0.48 1.77 -14.87
N LEU A 69 0.03 0.86 -14.01
CA LEU A 69 -1.24 0.91 -13.30
C LEU A 69 -1.03 1.43 -11.87
N LYS A 70 -1.92 2.31 -11.42
CA LYS A 70 -1.86 2.97 -10.11
C LYS A 70 -3.20 2.82 -9.40
N VAL A 71 -3.14 2.42 -8.14
CA VAL A 71 -4.30 2.43 -7.23
C VAL A 71 -3.99 3.37 -6.08
N ILE A 72 -4.93 4.25 -5.76
CA ILE A 72 -4.80 5.23 -4.70
C ILE A 72 -5.80 4.87 -3.62
N VAL A 73 -5.30 4.70 -2.40
CA VAL A 73 -6.09 4.41 -1.20
C VAL A 73 -5.93 5.55 -0.20
N GLY A 74 -6.96 5.76 0.61
CA GLY A 74 -7.01 6.83 1.61
C GLY A 74 -7.48 6.31 2.96
N ASN A 75 -6.89 6.83 4.02
CA ASN A 75 -7.28 6.48 5.38
C ASN A 75 -8.71 6.96 5.71
N PRO A 76 -9.33 6.48 6.80
CA PRO A 76 -10.70 6.87 7.17
C PRO A 76 -10.93 8.38 7.25
N THR A 77 -9.93 9.14 7.74
CA THR A 77 -9.95 10.61 7.81
C THR A 77 -10.09 11.22 6.42
N ALA A 78 -9.25 10.84 5.46
CA ALA A 78 -9.29 11.33 4.09
C ALA A 78 -10.60 10.94 3.38
N ILE A 79 -11.08 9.71 3.59
CA ILE A 79 -12.32 9.21 2.98
C ILE A 79 -13.54 9.96 3.53
N LYS A 80 -13.57 10.24 4.83
CA LYS A 80 -14.64 11.06 5.43
C LYS A 80 -14.64 12.47 4.85
N ALA A 81 -13.47 13.07 4.65
CA ALA A 81 -13.34 14.38 4.02
C ALA A 81 -13.87 14.36 2.57
N PHE A 82 -13.49 13.37 1.77
CA PHE A 82 -14.04 13.21 0.44
C PHE A 82 -15.57 13.09 0.43
N LYS A 83 -16.13 12.28 1.34
CA LYS A 83 -17.59 12.10 1.47
C LYS A 83 -18.31 13.37 1.91
N SER A 84 -17.65 14.28 2.63
CA SER A 84 -18.19 15.61 2.96
C SER A 84 -17.96 16.66 1.87
N GLY A 85 -17.41 16.27 0.73
CA GLY A 85 -17.21 17.12 -0.45
C GLY A 85 -15.84 17.77 -0.54
N VAL A 86 -14.89 17.45 0.34
CA VAL A 86 -13.50 17.95 0.23
C VAL A 86 -12.79 17.29 -0.97
N PRO A 87 -11.93 18.00 -1.72
CA PRO A 87 -11.69 19.45 -1.67
C PRO A 87 -12.67 20.25 -2.55
N GLY A 88 -13.65 19.60 -3.18
CA GLY A 88 -14.61 20.25 -4.09
C GLY A 88 -15.48 21.33 -3.44
N ASN A 89 -15.65 21.29 -2.12
CA ASN A 89 -16.35 22.31 -1.32
C ASN A 89 -15.45 23.50 -0.91
N GLY A 90 -14.20 23.55 -1.39
CA GLY A 90 -13.25 24.62 -1.10
C GLY A 90 -12.53 24.50 0.25
N GLN A 91 -12.85 23.50 1.07
CA GLN A 91 -12.13 23.21 2.31
C GLN A 91 -10.88 22.35 2.04
N PRO A 92 -9.81 22.51 2.84
CA PRO A 92 -8.66 21.61 2.78
C PRO A 92 -8.98 20.24 3.39
N PHE A 93 -8.13 19.26 3.13
CA PHE A 93 -8.15 18.01 3.88
C PHE A 93 -7.76 18.26 5.34
N PRO A 94 -8.42 17.57 6.30
CA PRO A 94 -8.07 17.68 7.70
C PRO A 94 -6.68 17.08 7.97
N GLU A 95 -6.02 17.59 9.01
CA GLU A 95 -4.76 17.03 9.53
C GLU A 95 -4.89 15.51 9.79
N GLY A 96 -3.82 14.77 9.54
CA GLY A 96 -3.81 13.31 9.61
C GLY A 96 -4.51 12.61 8.44
N SER A 97 -4.96 13.33 7.42
CA SER A 97 -5.35 12.72 6.14
C SER A 97 -4.13 12.07 5.50
N LYS A 98 -4.28 10.80 5.09
CA LYS A 98 -3.18 10.01 4.51
C LYS A 98 -3.62 9.32 3.24
N PHE A 99 -2.72 9.28 2.27
CA PHE A 99 -2.88 8.55 1.03
C PHE A 99 -1.68 7.65 0.76
N ALA A 100 -1.94 6.49 0.18
CA ALA A 100 -0.92 5.66 -0.45
C ALA A 100 -1.32 5.45 -1.92
N LYS A 101 -0.36 5.65 -2.82
CA LYS A 101 -0.47 5.36 -4.26
C LYS A 101 0.46 4.20 -4.56
N LEU A 102 -0.16 3.09 -4.93
CA LEU A 102 0.46 1.81 -5.19
C LEU A 102 0.62 1.63 -6.69
N GLN A 103 1.80 1.19 -7.12
CA GLN A 103 2.18 1.17 -8.52
C GLN A 103 2.60 -0.22 -8.99
N TRP A 104 2.05 -0.64 -10.13
CA TRP A 104 2.40 -1.89 -10.81
C TRP A 104 2.68 -1.68 -12.28
N LYS A 105 3.54 -2.52 -12.85
CA LYS A 105 3.43 -2.92 -14.26
C LYS A 105 2.20 -3.82 -14.42
N PHE A 106 1.58 -3.79 -15.59
CA PHE A 106 0.44 -4.66 -15.89
C PHE A 106 0.72 -5.52 -17.12
N LYS A 107 -0.05 -6.61 -17.25
CA LYS A 107 -0.02 -7.51 -18.39
C LYS A 107 -1.43 -7.87 -18.83
N LYS A 108 -1.57 -8.35 -20.06
CA LYS A 108 -2.83 -8.94 -20.52
C LYS A 108 -3.14 -10.19 -19.70
N SER A 109 -4.39 -10.33 -19.27
CA SER A 109 -4.84 -11.56 -18.62
C SER A 109 -4.87 -12.72 -19.62
N THR A 110 -4.33 -13.88 -19.20
CA THR A 110 -4.41 -15.13 -19.95
C THR A 110 -5.62 -15.99 -19.56
N GLU A 111 -6.34 -15.59 -18.51
CA GLU A 111 -7.46 -16.33 -17.93
C GLU A 111 -8.82 -15.68 -18.23
N ALA A 112 -8.84 -14.36 -18.40
CA ALA A 112 -10.08 -13.63 -18.66
C ALA A 112 -10.61 -13.95 -20.06
N PRO A 113 -11.92 -14.19 -20.23
CA PRO A 113 -12.53 -14.43 -21.53
C PRO A 113 -12.67 -13.16 -22.39
N PHE A 114 -12.09 -12.03 -21.96
CA PHE A 114 -12.11 -10.74 -22.66
C PHE A 114 -10.78 -10.00 -22.49
N VAL A 115 -10.52 -9.03 -23.36
CA VAL A 115 -9.29 -8.22 -23.31
C VAL A 115 -9.29 -7.36 -22.06
N VAL A 116 -8.41 -7.68 -21.13
CA VAL A 116 -8.21 -6.91 -19.90
C VAL A 116 -6.76 -7.00 -19.45
N ASP A 117 -6.26 -5.87 -18.96
CA ASP A 117 -4.96 -5.79 -18.30
C ASP A 117 -5.14 -6.01 -16.79
N VAL A 118 -4.25 -6.78 -16.18
CA VAL A 118 -4.22 -7.06 -14.74
C VAL A 118 -2.86 -6.64 -14.14
N PRO A 119 -2.82 -6.24 -12.86
CA PRO A 119 -1.55 -6.00 -12.17
C PRO A 119 -0.61 -7.20 -12.28
N ASP A 120 0.68 -6.93 -12.42
CA ASP A 120 1.72 -7.95 -12.51
C ASP A 120 2.84 -7.69 -11.51
N THR A 121 3.78 -6.80 -11.84
CA THR A 121 4.94 -6.52 -10.96
C THR A 121 4.71 -5.24 -10.16
N PHE A 122 4.63 -5.34 -8.83
CA PHE A 122 4.60 -4.18 -7.94
C PHE A 122 5.96 -3.49 -7.92
N SER A 123 6.01 -2.16 -7.86
CA SER A 123 7.27 -1.41 -7.90
C SER A 123 7.44 -0.39 -6.78
N GLN A 124 6.38 0.32 -6.40
CA GLN A 124 6.52 1.49 -5.51
C GLN A 124 5.24 1.76 -4.72
N ALA A 125 5.43 2.16 -3.46
CA ALA A 125 4.42 2.84 -2.65
C ALA A 125 4.82 4.31 -2.48
N PHE A 126 4.05 5.21 -3.09
CA PHE A 126 4.15 6.64 -2.83
C PHE A 126 3.17 6.99 -1.72
N VAL A 127 3.62 7.69 -0.70
CA VAL A 127 2.79 8.07 0.43
C VAL A 127 2.76 9.58 0.61
N MET A 128 1.64 10.09 1.11
CA MET A 128 1.54 11.49 1.53
C MET A 128 0.61 11.68 2.73
N GLU A 129 1.00 12.59 3.62
CA GLU A 129 0.29 12.90 4.88
C GLU A 129 0.07 14.41 5.01
N LYS A 130 -1.13 14.80 5.46
CA LYS A 130 -1.43 16.16 5.89
C LYS A 130 -0.95 16.35 7.33
N ASP A 131 0.10 17.15 7.48
CA ASP A 131 0.57 17.68 8.76
C ASP A 131 1.13 19.09 8.52
N SER A 132 0.31 20.11 8.72
CA SER A 132 0.71 21.50 8.46
C SER A 132 1.83 22.01 9.37
N LYS A 133 2.00 21.41 10.55
CA LYS A 133 3.09 21.78 11.48
C LYS A 133 4.40 21.17 11.05
N ARG A 134 4.37 19.90 10.62
CA ARG A 134 5.56 19.15 10.19
C ARG A 134 6.00 19.55 8.78
N PHE A 135 5.07 19.95 7.90
CA PHE A 135 5.34 20.22 6.49
C PHE A 135 4.92 21.64 6.03
N PRO A 136 5.39 22.72 6.69
CA PRO A 136 4.94 24.09 6.41
C PRO A 136 5.33 24.59 5.00
N LYS A 137 6.35 23.99 4.37
CA LYS A 137 6.89 24.42 3.06
C LYS A 137 6.17 23.81 1.86
N SER A 138 5.29 22.85 2.07
CA SER A 138 4.66 22.04 1.01
C SER A 138 3.13 22.03 1.12
N GLY A 139 2.55 23.15 1.55
CA GLY A 139 1.10 23.26 1.72
C GLY A 139 0.54 22.36 2.83
N GLY A 140 1.39 21.97 3.78
CA GLY A 140 1.06 21.04 4.85
C GLY A 140 1.08 19.57 4.44
N TRP A 141 1.67 19.22 3.30
CA TRP A 141 1.75 17.84 2.83
C TRP A 141 3.19 17.32 2.84
N GLY A 142 3.43 16.22 3.54
CA GLY A 142 4.68 15.46 3.46
C GLY A 142 4.56 14.37 2.40
N TYR A 143 5.63 14.15 1.64
CA TYR A 143 5.69 13.13 0.58
C TYR A 143 6.86 12.17 0.83
N ALA A 144 6.62 10.87 0.66
CA ALA A 144 7.68 9.88 0.66
C ALA A 144 7.46 8.80 -0.40
N VAL A 145 8.55 8.17 -0.85
CA VAL A 145 8.54 7.04 -1.77
C VAL A 145 9.26 5.87 -1.13
N PHE A 146 8.61 4.72 -1.13
CA PHE A 146 9.21 3.43 -0.76
C PHE A 146 9.23 2.55 -2.01
N ASN A 147 10.44 2.24 -2.46
CA ASN A 147 10.70 1.36 -3.59
C ASN A 147 10.56 -0.08 -3.13
N TYR A 148 10.04 -0.94 -4.01
CA TYR A 148 9.92 -2.36 -3.76
C TYR A 148 10.72 -3.14 -4.80
N ASP A 149 11.56 -4.06 -4.33
CA ASP A 149 12.28 -5.00 -5.17
C ASP A 149 11.56 -6.36 -5.17
N PRO A 150 10.92 -6.76 -6.29
CA PRO A 150 10.24 -8.03 -6.39
C PRO A 150 11.19 -9.24 -6.34
N ALA A 151 12.49 -9.06 -6.62
CA ALA A 151 13.45 -10.16 -6.57
C ALA A 151 13.81 -10.54 -5.13
N SER A 152 13.89 -9.55 -4.23
CA SER A 152 14.20 -9.76 -2.82
C SER A 152 12.98 -9.70 -1.89
N ASP A 153 11.80 -9.34 -2.41
CA ASP A 153 10.56 -9.10 -1.66
C ASP A 153 10.75 -8.07 -0.53
N LYS A 154 11.46 -6.98 -0.83
CA LYS A 154 11.83 -5.97 0.16
C LYS A 154 11.47 -4.57 -0.27
N PHE A 155 11.09 -3.78 0.71
CA PHE A 155 10.98 -2.33 0.57
C PHE A 155 12.30 -1.66 0.94
N ALA A 156 12.58 -0.53 0.29
CA ALA A 156 13.61 0.42 0.67
C ALA A 156 13.05 1.85 0.57
N ALA A 157 13.48 2.72 1.47
CA ALA A 157 13.19 4.14 1.35
C ALA A 157 13.96 4.72 0.14
N ASP A 158 13.30 5.54 -0.67
CA ASP A 158 13.98 6.25 -1.75
C ASP A 158 14.88 7.35 -1.17
N GLU A 159 16.19 7.25 -1.40
CA GLU A 159 17.20 8.17 -0.89
C GLU A 159 17.02 9.61 -1.40
N LYS A 160 16.29 9.81 -2.50
CA LYS A 160 16.01 11.14 -3.08
C LYS A 160 14.67 11.70 -2.61
N SER A 161 13.91 10.95 -1.83
CA SER A 161 12.57 11.33 -1.41
C SER A 161 12.57 12.18 -0.14
N LEU A 162 13.01 13.43 -0.26
CA LEU A 162 12.76 14.46 0.76
C LEU A 162 11.26 14.73 0.93
N SER A 163 10.86 15.28 2.07
CA SER A 163 9.44 15.49 2.41
C SER A 163 8.68 16.41 1.45
N ASP A 164 9.37 17.19 0.62
CA ASP A 164 8.81 18.10 -0.37
C ASP A 164 8.97 17.62 -1.82
N CYS A 165 9.45 16.39 -2.05
CA CYS A 165 9.72 15.85 -3.39
C CYS A 165 8.51 15.90 -4.32
N GLY A 166 7.29 15.75 -3.78
CA GLY A 166 6.03 15.86 -4.52
C GLY A 166 5.51 17.28 -4.69
N ASN A 167 6.02 18.27 -3.94
CA ASN A 167 5.44 19.60 -3.84
C ASN A 167 5.44 20.34 -5.18
N THR A 168 6.53 20.27 -5.94
CA THR A 168 6.64 20.92 -7.26
C THR A 168 5.56 20.42 -8.22
N CYS A 169 5.30 19.10 -8.25
CA CYS A 169 4.26 18.51 -9.10
C CYS A 169 2.85 18.81 -8.58
N HIS A 170 2.62 18.67 -7.27
CA HIS A 170 1.31 18.79 -6.66
C HIS A 170 0.81 20.24 -6.54
N THR A 171 1.72 21.23 -6.60
CA THR A 171 1.35 22.66 -6.60
C THR A 171 0.44 23.03 -7.78
N ALA A 172 0.52 22.30 -8.91
CA ALA A 172 -0.38 22.48 -10.06
C ALA A 172 -1.87 22.34 -9.68
N VAL A 173 -2.18 21.56 -8.63
CA VAL A 173 -3.54 21.35 -8.11
C VAL A 173 -3.72 21.92 -6.70
N LYS A 174 -3.00 23.00 -6.35
CA LYS A 174 -3.13 23.68 -5.05
C LYS A 174 -4.58 24.03 -4.68
N LYS A 175 -5.41 24.41 -5.67
CA LYS A 175 -6.85 24.70 -5.45
C LYS A 175 -7.68 23.48 -5.01
N LYS A 176 -7.15 22.27 -5.20
CA LYS A 176 -7.73 20.99 -4.73
C LYS A 176 -6.97 20.46 -3.51
N ASP A 177 -6.38 21.37 -2.73
CA ASP A 177 -5.48 21.06 -1.62
C ASP A 177 -4.42 20.02 -1.98
N TYR A 178 -3.76 20.22 -3.14
CA TYR A 178 -2.66 19.39 -3.63
C TYR A 178 -3.05 17.95 -4.01
N ILE A 179 -4.34 17.61 -4.09
CA ILE A 179 -4.81 16.26 -4.47
C ILE A 179 -5.28 16.23 -5.93
N PHE A 180 -4.60 15.41 -6.75
CA PHE A 180 -4.96 15.20 -8.17
C PHE A 180 -6.22 14.34 -8.33
N HIS A 181 -6.32 13.28 -7.53
CA HIS A 181 -7.29 12.21 -7.78
C HIS A 181 -8.69 12.61 -7.29
N PRO A 182 -9.71 12.54 -8.17
CA PRO A 182 -11.09 12.70 -7.75
C PRO A 182 -11.52 11.49 -6.93
N TYR A 183 -12.43 11.71 -5.97
CA TYR A 183 -13.17 10.63 -5.33
C TYR A 183 -14.50 10.44 -6.06
N GLN A 184 -14.60 9.35 -6.82
CA GLN A 184 -15.78 9.10 -7.65
C GLN A 184 -16.98 8.72 -6.78
N LYS A 185 -18.15 9.30 -7.13
CA LYS A 185 -19.43 8.86 -6.57
C LYS A 185 -19.70 7.44 -7.06
N ARG A 186 -20.14 6.60 -6.13
CA ARG A 186 -20.48 5.20 -6.32
C ARG A 186 -21.73 4.91 -5.52
#